data_AF-A0A8J2J348-F1
#
_entry.id   AF-A0A8J2J348-F1
#
_cell.length_a   1.000
_cell.length_b   1.000
_cell.length_c   1.000
_cell.angle_alpha   90.00
_cell.angle_beta   90.00
_cell.angle_gamma   90.00
#
_symmetry.space_group_name_H-M   'P 1'
#
loop_
_entity.id
_entity.type
_entity.pdbx_description
1 polymer ?
#
loop_
_entity_poly.entity_id
_entity_poly.type
_entity_poly.pdbx_seq_one_letter_code
_entity_poly.pdbx_strand_id
1 'polypeptide(L)' 'MLDALVMSKITSLIPSTQINPAQAHHLEGLKLADPFYFKPEAVDLLIGVDLFACILRPSPVIKGPPGFPDAVDTM' A
#
# COMPACT_ATOMS: atom_id res chain seq x y z
N MET A 1 21.30 -13.41 0.91
CA MET A 1 20.56 -13.59 2.17
C MET A 1 19.86 -12.28 2.43
N LEU A 2 18.56 -12.29 2.72
CA LEU A 2 17.83 -11.05 3.05
C LEU A 2 17.89 -10.89 4.57
N ASP A 3 18.48 -9.79 5.03
CA ASP A 3 18.53 -9.46 6.44
C ASP A 3 17.26 -8.68 6.82
N ALA A 4 16.68 -8.99 7.97
CA ALA A 4 15.48 -8.33 8.48
C ALA A 4 15.66 -7.91 9.94
N LEU A 5 15.17 -6.72 10.28
CA LEU A 5 15.10 -6.25 11.66
C LEU A 5 13.73 -6.62 12.25
N VAL A 6 13.73 -7.46 13.29
CA VAL A 6 12.50 -7.85 13.98
C VAL A 6 12.26 -6.91 15.16
N MET A 7 11.09 -6.27 15.20
CA MET A 7 10.67 -5.38 16.28
C MET A 7 9.26 -5.74 16.74
N SER A 8 8.91 -5.38 17.99
CA SER A 8 7.57 -5.61 18.54
C SER A 8 6.49 -4.71 17.92
N LYS A 9 6.88 -3.60 17.29
CA LYS A 9 5.99 -2.65 16.63
C LYS A 9 6.74 -1.84 15.59
N ILE A 10 6.19 -1.72 14.37
CA ILE A 10 6.74 -0.87 13.30
C ILE A 10 6.10 0.51 13.35
N THR A 11 4.77 0.58 13.23
CA THR A 11 4.00 1.83 13.23
C THR A 11 2.85 1.78 14.23
N SER A 12 2.31 2.94 14.59
CA SER A 12 0.92 3.03 15.07
C SER A 12 -0.07 2.90 13.90
N LEU A 13 -1.37 3.06 14.15
CA LEU A 13 -2.39 3.07 13.10
C LEU A 13 -2.10 4.18 12.08
N ILE A 14 -1.99 3.79 10.82
CA ILE A 14 -1.80 4.68 9.68
C ILE A 14 -2.63 4.23 8.47
N PRO A 15 -2.97 5.15 7.55
CA PRO A 15 -2.95 6.59 7.73
C PRO A 15 -3.92 7.02 8.85
N SER A 16 -3.66 8.13 9.53
CA SER A 16 -4.51 8.62 10.65
C SER A 16 -5.93 9.01 10.23
N THR A 17 -6.17 9.10 8.92
CA THR A 17 -7.43 9.51 8.33
C THR A 17 -8.02 8.34 7.57
N GLN A 18 -9.28 8.04 7.85
CA GLN A 18 -10.03 7.04 7.10
C GLN A 18 -10.43 7.60 5.73
N ILE A 19 -10.27 6.80 4.68
CA ILE A 19 -10.70 7.16 3.32
C ILE A 19 -12.09 6.58 3.11
N ASN A 20 -12.97 7.30 2.41
CA ASN A 20 -14.22 6.70 1.95
C ASN A 20 -13.94 5.88 0.68
N PRO A 21 -14.00 4.53 0.72
CA PRO A 21 -13.70 3.70 -0.44
C PRO A 21 -14.66 3.96 -1.61
N ALA A 22 -15.87 4.45 -1.34
CA ALA A 22 -16.84 4.82 -2.37
C ALA A 22 -16.39 6.03 -3.22
N GLN A 23 -15.36 6.78 -2.79
CA GLN A 23 -14.78 7.88 -3.57
C GLN A 23 -13.52 7.46 -4.35
N ALA A 24 -13.02 6.25 -4.11
CA ALA A 24 -11.82 5.70 -4.75
C ALA A 24 -12.16 4.92 -6.03
N HIS A 25 -12.93 5.55 -6.93
CA HIS A 25 -13.42 4.93 -8.17
C HIS A 25 -12.31 4.39 -9.07
N HIS A 26 -11.11 5.00 -9.02
CA HIS A 26 -9.93 4.56 -9.77
C HIS A 26 -9.40 3.18 -9.33
N LEU A 27 -9.83 2.68 -8.17
CA LEU A 27 -9.45 1.36 -7.64
C LEU A 27 -10.54 0.30 -7.85
N GLU A 28 -11.70 0.66 -8.41
CA GLU A 28 -12.80 -0.28 -8.61
C GLU A 28 -12.40 -1.41 -9.57
N GLY A 29 -12.76 -2.64 -9.20
CA GLY A 29 -12.47 -3.84 -9.99
C GLY A 29 -11.02 -4.33 -9.92
N LEU A 30 -10.13 -3.63 -9.21
CA LEU A 30 -8.76 -4.08 -8.99
C LEU A 30 -8.69 -5.14 -7.90
N LYS A 31 -7.83 -6.15 -8.09
CA LYS A 31 -7.43 -7.06 -7.02
C LYS A 31 -6.29 -6.43 -6.23
N LEU A 32 -6.64 -5.70 -5.17
CA LEU A 32 -5.66 -5.02 -4.32
C LEU A 32 -4.96 -6.00 -3.38
N ALA A 33 -3.68 -5.73 -3.11
CA ALA A 33 -2.90 -6.46 -2.09
C ALA A 33 -3.42 -6.20 -0.67
N ASP A 34 -3.92 -4.98 -0.44
CA ASP A 34 -4.63 -4.59 0.77
C ASP A 34 -6.11 -4.27 0.45
N PRO A 35 -7.04 -5.21 0.68
CA PRO A 35 -8.48 -4.97 0.51
C PRO A 35 -9.06 -3.95 1.49
N PHE A 36 -8.34 -3.59 2.55
CA PHE A 36 -8.76 -2.69 3.62
C PHE A 36 -7.98 -1.38 3.66
N TYR A 37 -7.33 -0.99 2.55
CA TYR A 37 -6.54 0.24 2.38
C TYR A 37 -7.19 1.54 2.87
N PHE A 38 -8.52 1.54 3.00
CA PHE A 38 -9.32 2.67 3.44
C PHE A 38 -9.45 2.79 4.96
N LYS A 39 -9.02 1.78 5.73
CA LYS A 39 -9.07 1.75 7.19
C LYS A 39 -7.68 2.02 7.78
N PRO A 40 -7.58 2.85 8.83
CA PRO A 40 -6.34 2.96 9.60
C PRO A 40 -5.95 1.63 10.24
N GLU A 41 -4.75 1.13 9.95
CA GLU A 41 -4.21 -0.11 10.51
C GLU A 41 -2.69 0.01 10.77
N ALA A 42 -2.14 -0.90 11.58
CA ALA A 42 -0.69 -0.96 11.78
C ALA A 42 -0.03 -1.69 10.61
N VAL A 43 1.23 -1.35 10.31
CA VAL A 43 2.01 -2.05 9.27
C VAL A 43 2.77 -3.23 9.88
N ASP A 44 2.63 -4.40 9.27
CA ASP A 44 3.31 -5.64 9.68
C ASP A 44 4.73 -5.78 9.12
N LEU A 45 5.00 -5.18 7.95
CA LEU A 45 6.28 -5.27 7.26
C LEU A 45 6.61 -3.97 6.54
N LEU A 46 7.83 -3.45 6.76
CA LEU A 46 8.39 -2.35 6.00
C LEU A 46 9.50 -2.89 5.10
N ILE A 47 9.37 -2.65 3.79
CA ILE A 47 10.40 -3.04 2.80
C ILE A 47 11.13 -1.80 2.28
N GLY A 48 12.42 -1.98 1.99
CA GLY A 48 13.23 -0.95 1.35
C GLY A 48 12.90 -0.78 -0.14
N VAL A 49 13.32 0.36 -0.71
CA VAL A 49 13.13 0.67 -2.14
C VAL A 49 13.85 -0.31 -3.06
N ASP A 50 14.97 -0.86 -2.60
CA ASP A 50 15.74 -1.91 -3.28
C ASP A 50 14.90 -3.17 -3.54
N LEU A 51 14.17 -3.63 -2.53
CA LEU A 51 13.25 -4.77 -2.70
C LEU A 51 11.98 -4.38 -3.45
N PHE A 52 11.41 -3.20 -3.16
CA PHE A 52 10.22 -2.71 -3.83
C PHE A 52 10.41 -2.62 -5.36
N ALA A 53 11.55 -2.09 -5.81
CA ALA A 53 11.88 -1.99 -7.23
C ALA A 53 11.94 -3.36 -7.93
N CYS A 54 12.32 -4.42 -7.21
CA CYS A 54 12.37 -5.76 -7.75
C CYS A 54 11.00 -6.42 -7.92
N ILE A 55 9.97 -6.00 -7.16
CA ILE A 55 8.63 -6.60 -7.21
C ILE A 55 7.65 -5.84 -8.09
N LEU A 56 8.00 -4.63 -8.56
CA LEU A 56 7.16 -3.86 -9.48
C LEU A 56 6.99 -4.58 -10.82
N ARG A 57 5.74 -4.70 -11.27
CA ARG A 57 5.44 -5.14 -12.64
C ARG A 57 5.52 -3.95 -13.59
N PRO A 58 5.86 -4.17 -14.88
CA PRO A 58 5.90 -3.12 -15.89
C PRO A 58 4.48 -2.74 -16.34
N SER A 59 3.69 -2.15 -15.44
CA SER A 59 2.35 -1.66 -15.70
C SER A 59 2.27 -0.14 -15.46
N PRO A 60 1.29 0.56 -16.06
CA PRO A 60 0.97 1.92 -15.67
C PRO A 60 0.58 2.01 -14.19
N VAL A 61 0.97 3.10 -13.54
CA VAL A 61 0.46 3.47 -12.21
C VAL A 61 -0.95 4.04 -12.38
N ILE A 62 -1.92 3.53 -11.64
CA ILE A 62 -3.28 4.07 -11.63
C ILE A 62 -3.34 5.15 -10.56
N LYS A 63 -3.46 6.40 -11.00
CA LYS A 63 -3.38 7.59 -10.13
C LYS A 63 -4.72 7.91 -9.48
N GLY A 64 -4.70 8.18 -8.18
CA GLY A 64 -5.83 8.71 -7.45
C GLY A 64 -5.89 10.25 -7.46
N PRO A 65 -7.04 10.85 -7.08
CA PRO A 65 -7.09 12.29 -6.79
C PRO A 65 -6.28 12.64 -5.52
N PRO A 66 -6.01 13.92 -5.25
CA PRO A 66 -5.28 14.34 -4.06
C PRO A 66 -5.90 13.79 -2.76
N GLY A 67 -5.08 13.18 -1.91
CA GLY A 67 -5.51 12.55 -0.66
C GLY A 67 -5.96 11.09 -0.80
N PHE A 68 -5.97 10.52 -2.01
CA PHE A 68 -6.26 9.12 -2.27
C PHE A 68 -4.98 8.37 -2.69
N PRO A 69 -4.92 7.05 -2.45
CA PRO A 69 -3.75 6.26 -2.82
C PRO A 69 -3.68 6.00 -4.33
N ASP A 70 -2.47 5.82 -4.83
CA ASP A 70 -2.21 5.29 -6.16
C ASP A 70 -2.15 3.76 -6.10
N ALA A 71 -2.53 3.08 -7.19
CA ALA A 71 -2.28 1.65 -7.34
C ALA A 71 -1.07 1.39 -8.23
N VAL A 72 -0.19 0.51 -7.74
CA VAL A 72 0.98 -0.02 -8.44
C VAL A 72 0.84 -1.54 -8.53
N ASP A 73 1.11 -2.10 -9.70
CA ASP A 73 1.10 -3.55 -9.87
C ASP A 73 2.42 -4.13 -9.36
N THR A 74 2.32 -5.12 -8.48
CA THR A 74 3.44 -5.76 -7.78
C THR A 74 3.25 -7.27 -7.77
N MET A 75 4.35 -8.03 -7.83
CA MET A 75 4.37 -9.48 -8.01
C MET A 75 3.49 -10.28 -7.05
#